data_AF-A0A1G2KV50-F1
#
_entry.id   AF-A0A1G2KV50-F1
#
_cell.length_a   1.000
_cell.length_b   1.000
_cell.length_c   1.000
_cell.angle_alpha   90.00
_cell.angle_beta   90.00
_cell.angle_gamma   90.00
#
_symmetry.space_group_name_H-M   'P 1'
#
loop_
_entity.id
_entity.type
_entity.pdbx_description
1 polymer ?
#
loop_
_entity_poly.entity_id
_entity_poly.type
_entity_poly.pdbx_seq_one_letter_code
_entity_poly.pdbx_strand_id
1 'polypeptide(L)'
;MKKILRLTRHALLREQDAELRRIFGSDLEIIQVSETVPDVARVLAIIEEHRPDVVEVILPHSLTAALTRAGLVIPIIRAITRRVLHEDGTKDAPFSHYERIISLEIVSERL
;
A
#
# COMPACT_ATOMS: atom_id res chain seq x y z
N MET A 1 3.47 6.62 19.52
CA MET A 1 4.05 5.79 18.46
C MET A 1 2.94 5.27 17.57
N LYS A 2 2.98 5.62 16.29
CA LYS A 2 2.00 5.18 15.29
C LYS A 2 2.58 4.05 14.44
N LYS A 3 1.80 2.98 14.24
CA LYS A 3 2.24 1.73 13.62
C LYS A 3 1.73 1.62 12.18
N ILE A 4 2.65 1.43 11.25
CA ILE A 4 2.35 1.24 9.83
C ILE A 4 2.73 -0.19 9.44
N LEU A 5 1.75 -0.97 9.03
CA LEU A 5 1.97 -2.29 8.41
C LEU A 5 2.16 -2.11 6.91
N ARG A 6 3.30 -2.51 6.38
CA ARG A 6 3.60 -2.56 4.95
C ARG A 6 3.51 -3.99 4.45
N LEU A 7 2.40 -4.34 3.80
CA LEU A 7 2.20 -5.63 3.16
C LEU A 7 2.75 -5.56 1.73
N THR A 8 4.05 -5.77 1.61
CA THR A 8 4.78 -5.66 0.35
C THR A 8 6.13 -6.37 0.43
N ARG A 9 6.63 -6.82 -0.72
CA ARG A 9 8.01 -7.31 -0.89
C ARG A 9 9.01 -6.20 -1.23
N HIS A 10 8.53 -4.99 -1.48
CA HIS A 10 9.37 -3.87 -1.89
C HIS A 10 9.98 -3.19 -0.66
N ALA A 11 11.30 -3.06 -0.66
CA ALA A 11 12.03 -2.33 0.37
C ALA A 11 11.50 -0.89 0.50
N LEU A 12 11.52 -0.37 1.73
CA LEU A 12 11.15 1.02 2.00
C LEU A 12 12.23 1.94 1.44
N LEU A 13 11.86 2.80 0.49
CA LEU A 13 12.76 3.83 -0.03
C LEU A 13 12.89 4.99 0.97
N ARG A 14 13.98 5.76 0.91
CA ARG A 14 14.20 6.89 1.82
C ARG A 14 13.13 7.96 1.68
N GLU A 15 12.69 8.21 0.45
CA GLU A 15 11.64 9.16 0.11
C GLU A 15 10.29 8.70 0.65
N GLN A 16 10.03 7.39 0.65
CA GLN A 16 8.83 6.81 1.25
C GLN A 16 8.84 6.94 2.77
N ASP A 17 9.95 6.60 3.45
CA ASP A 17 10.08 6.78 4.90
C ASP A 17 9.90 8.24 5.31
N ALA A 18 10.56 9.16 4.60
CA ALA A 18 10.44 10.60 4.84
C ALA A 18 8.99 11.09 4.68
N GLU A 19 8.29 10.65 3.63
CA GLU A 19 6.90 11.04 3.38
C GLU A 19 5.93 10.43 4.41
N LEU A 20 6.11 9.16 4.80
CA LEU A 20 5.34 8.54 5.87
C LEU A 20 5.51 9.32 7.19
N ARG A 21 6.75 9.70 7.54
CA ARG A 21 7.03 10.51 8.72
C ARG A 21 6.44 11.91 8.64
N ARG A 22 6.41 12.51 7.44
CA ARG A 22 5.75 13.80 7.22
C ARG A 22 4.24 13.73 7.42
N ILE A 23 3.59 12.67 6.91
CA ILE A 23 2.14 12.50 6.97
C ILE A 23 1.66 12.08 8.37
N PHE A 24 2.39 11.17 9.02
CA PHE A 24 1.93 10.52 10.25
C PHE A 24 2.71 10.89 11.52
N GLY A 25 3.74 11.75 11.39
CA GLY A 25 4.61 12.19 12.48
C GLY A 25 5.94 11.43 12.55
N SER A 26 6.90 11.92 13.34
CA SER A 26 8.23 11.30 13.44
C SER A 26 8.29 10.03 14.29
N ASP A 27 7.35 9.86 15.22
CA ASP A 27 7.24 8.71 16.13
C ASP A 27 6.46 7.56 15.46
N LEU A 28 7.13 6.89 14.51
CA LEU A 28 6.59 5.78 13.71
C LEU A 28 7.35 4.47 13.89
N GLU A 29 6.58 3.40 14.01
CA GLU A 29 7.02 2.02 13.85
C GLU A 29 6.53 1.52 12.48
N ILE A 30 7.45 1.09 11.62
CA ILE A 30 7.12 0.54 10.31
C ILE A 30 7.44 -0.94 10.30
N ILE A 31 6.41 -1.77 10.15
CA ILE A 31 6.51 -3.23 10.09
C ILE A 31 6.34 -3.65 8.64
N GLN A 32 7.34 -4.31 8.06
CA GLN A 32 7.21 -4.89 6.73
C GLN A 32 6.90 -6.38 6.82
N VAL A 33 5.80 -6.80 6.21
CA VAL A 33 5.44 -8.20 5.99
C VAL A 33 5.56 -8.50 4.50
N SER A 34 6.52 -9.36 4.17
CA SER A 34 6.79 -9.78 2.79
C SER A 34 6.26 -11.19 2.54
N GLU A 35 4.95 -11.36 2.71
CA GLU A 35 4.25 -12.63 2.52
C GLU A 35 3.39 -12.58 1.25
N THR A 36 3.35 -13.69 0.51
CA THR A 36 2.36 -13.87 -0.57
C THR A 36 1.00 -14.17 0.03
N VAL A 37 0.05 -13.25 -0.15
CA VAL A 37 -1.33 -13.42 0.35
C VAL A 37 -2.25 -13.97 -0.76
N PRO A 38 -2.91 -15.13 -0.56
CA PRO A 38 -3.75 -15.74 -1.58
C PRO A 38 -5.15 -15.10 -1.66
N ASP A 39 -5.64 -14.57 -0.54
CA ASP A 39 -6.98 -14.03 -0.38
C ASP A 39 -7.03 -12.89 0.65
N VAL A 40 -8.18 -12.22 0.73
CA VAL A 40 -8.40 -11.11 1.67
C VAL A 40 -8.42 -11.59 3.12
N ALA A 41 -8.81 -12.84 3.40
CA ALA A 41 -8.88 -13.36 4.76
C ALA A 41 -7.46 -13.44 5.37
N ARG A 42 -6.45 -13.83 4.58
CA ARG A 42 -5.06 -13.78 5.05
C ARG A 42 -4.59 -12.36 5.31
N VAL A 43 -4.95 -11.39 4.46
CA VAL A 43 -4.63 -9.97 4.69
C VAL A 43 -5.22 -9.48 6.01
N LEU A 44 -6.49 -9.80 6.28
CA LEU A 44 -7.16 -9.44 7.53
C LEU A 44 -6.52 -10.10 8.75
N ALA A 45 -6.09 -11.36 8.64
CA ALA A 45 -5.37 -12.05 9.71
C ALA A 45 -4.03 -11.37 10.04
N ILE A 46 -3.25 -10.95 9.03
CA ILE A 46 -1.99 -10.21 9.23
C ILE A 46 -2.27 -8.85 9.90
N ILE A 47 -3.35 -8.16 9.50
CA ILE A 47 -3.75 -6.90 10.12
C ILE A 47 -4.11 -7.12 11.60
N GLU A 48 -4.86 -8.16 11.93
CA GLU A 48 -5.22 -8.48 13.32
C GLU A 48 -4.00 -8.88 14.16
N GLU A 49 -3.05 -9.62 13.58
CA GLU A 49 -1.79 -10.04 14.24
C GLU A 49 -0.93 -8.83 14.64
N HIS A 50 -0.80 -7.84 13.75
CA HIS A 50 0.09 -6.70 13.99
C HIS A 50 -0.60 -5.48 14.61
N ARG A 51 -1.94 -5.42 14.53
CA ARG A 51 -2.78 -4.30 15.01
C ARG A 51 -2.26 -2.92 14.60
N PRO A 52 -2.08 -2.65 13.30
CA PRO A 52 -1.53 -1.39 12.83
C PRO A 52 -2.57 -0.27 12.86
N ASP A 53 -2.09 0.97 12.93
CA ASP A 53 -2.92 2.17 12.76
C ASP A 53 -3.17 2.51 11.29
N VAL A 54 -2.28 2.05 10.39
CA VAL A 54 -2.32 2.28 8.94
C VAL A 54 -1.76 1.05 8.22
N VAL A 55 -2.36 0.69 7.08
CA VAL A 55 -1.87 -0.41 6.23
C VAL A 55 -1.45 0.12 4.86
N GLU A 56 -0.17 0.00 4.52
CA GLU A 56 0.32 0.18 3.16
C GLU A 56 0.24 -1.16 2.41
N VAL A 57 -0.46 -1.18 1.27
CA VAL A 57 -0.64 -2.38 0.46
C VAL A 57 -0.18 -2.17 -0.98
N ILE A 58 0.46 -3.20 -1.54
CA ILE A 58 0.68 -3.35 -2.98
C ILE A 58 0.10 -4.71 -3.37
N LEU A 59 -1.21 -4.72 -3.61
CA LEU A 59 -1.99 -5.93 -3.89
C LEU A 59 -2.61 -5.87 -5.29
N PRO A 60 -2.91 -7.04 -5.90
CA PRO A 60 -3.80 -7.11 -7.06
C PRO A 60 -5.11 -6.35 -6.84
N HIS A 61 -5.71 -5.85 -7.93
CA HIS A 61 -6.97 -5.09 -7.88
C HIS A 61 -8.11 -5.87 -7.21
N SER A 62 -8.22 -7.18 -7.47
CA SER A 62 -9.24 -8.03 -6.86
C SER A 62 -9.14 -8.07 -5.33
N LEU A 63 -7.93 -8.24 -4.80
CA LEU A 63 -7.66 -8.26 -3.36
C LEU A 63 -7.84 -6.87 -2.74
N THR A 64 -7.38 -5.83 -3.42
CA THR A 64 -7.57 -4.43 -2.96
C THR A 64 -9.05 -4.11 -2.84
N ALA A 65 -9.86 -4.44 -3.84
CA ALA A 65 -11.30 -4.21 -3.83
C ALA A 65 -12.01 -5.03 -2.73
N ALA A 66 -11.60 -6.28 -2.53
CA ALA A 66 -12.11 -7.11 -1.44
C ALA A 66 -11.76 -6.52 -0.07
N LEU A 67 -10.54 -6.03 0.10
CA LEU A 67 -10.08 -5.40 1.34
C LEU A 67 -10.85 -4.11 1.65
N THR A 68 -11.11 -3.26 0.65
CA THR A 68 -11.93 -2.05 0.86
C THR A 68 -13.38 -2.36 1.24
N ARG A 69 -13.91 -3.51 0.84
CA ARG A 69 -15.26 -3.97 1.22
C ARG A 69 -15.31 -4.69 2.56
N ALA A 70 -14.17 -5.04 3.16
CA ALA A 70 -14.11 -5.74 4.44
C ALA A 70 -14.51 -4.87 5.65
N GLY A 71 -14.85 -3.60 5.43
CA GLY A 71 -15.35 -2.71 6.50
C GLY A 71 -14.27 -2.28 7.49
N LEU A 72 -13.00 -2.34 7.10
CA LEU A 72 -11.88 -1.86 7.93
C LEU A 72 -12.02 -0.34 8.17
N VAL A 73 -11.92 0.05 9.45
CA VAL A 73 -11.86 1.46 9.86
C VAL A 73 -10.46 2.07 9.74
N ILE A 74 -9.43 1.22 9.68
CA ILE A 74 -8.05 1.67 9.54
C ILE A 74 -7.76 2.16 8.11
N PRO A 75 -7.01 3.27 7.94
CA PRO A 75 -6.62 3.75 6.62
C PRO A 75 -5.78 2.72 5.86
N ILE A 76 -6.18 2.44 4.62
CA ILE A 76 -5.40 1.67 3.65
C ILE A 76 -4.76 2.66 2.69
N ILE A 77 -3.45 2.57 2.49
CA ILE A 77 -2.68 3.43 1.60
C ILE A 77 -1.88 2.62 0.58
N ARG A 78 -1.48 3.25 -0.53
CA ARG A 78 -0.53 2.69 -1.50
C ARG A 78 0.50 3.73 -1.91
N ALA A 79 1.74 3.28 -2.12
CA ALA A 79 2.76 4.11 -2.73
C ALA A 79 2.54 4.18 -4.26
N ILE A 80 2.49 5.39 -4.80
CA ILE A 80 2.42 5.64 -6.24
C ILE A 80 3.81 5.94 -6.76
N THR A 81 4.16 5.30 -7.86
CA THR A 81 5.37 5.59 -8.64
C THR A 81 5.00 6.24 -9.95
N ARG A 82 5.84 7.16 -10.43
CA ARG A 82 5.73 7.69 -11.79
C ARG A 82 6.39 6.71 -12.75
N ARG A 83 5.91 6.65 -13.99
CA ARG A 83 6.61 5.93 -15.06
C ARG A 83 7.41 6.94 -15.87
N VAL A 84 8.73 6.78 -15.88
CA VAL A 84 9.64 7.60 -16.68
C VAL A 84 10.29 6.70 -17.72
N LEU A 85 10.15 7.06 -18.99
CA LEU A 85 10.85 6.42 -20.10
C LEU A 85 11.92 7.39 -20.59
N HIS A 86 13.17 6.96 -20.54
CA HIS A 86 14.29 7.74 -21.02
C HIS A 86 14.52 7.50 -22.51
N GLU A 87 15.20 8.44 -23.17
CA GLU A 87 15.47 8.37 -24.62
C GLU A 87 16.33 7.15 -25.00
N ASP A 88 17.13 6.64 -24.08
CA ASP A 88 17.94 5.43 -24.23
C ASP A 88 17.13 4.12 -24.06
N GLY A 89 15.82 4.23 -23.82
CA GLY A 89 14.90 3.11 -23.62
C GLY A 89 14.88 2.55 -22.20
N THR A 90 15.67 3.10 -21.26
CA THR A 90 15.61 2.71 -19.85
C THR A 90 14.34 3.23 -19.19
N LYS A 91 13.89 2.52 -18.14
CA LYS A 91 12.66 2.82 -17.42
C LYS A 91 12.96 3.04 -15.95
N ASP A 92 12.54 4.18 -15.44
CA ASP A 92 12.55 4.48 -14.02
C ASP A 92 11.13 4.55 -13.45
N ALA A 93 11.04 4.18 -12.17
CA ALA A 93 9.79 4.21 -11.41
C ALA A 93 9.95 4.98 -10.09
N PRO A 94 10.31 6.28 -10.12
CA PRO A 94 10.54 7.03 -8.89
C PRO A 94 9.26 7.14 -8.08
N PHE A 95 9.39 7.09 -6.76
CA PHE A 95 8.30 7.39 -5.83
C PHE A 95 7.71 8.77 -6.12
N SER A 96 6.39 8.87 -6.03
CA SER A 96 5.62 10.09 -6.28
C SER A 96 4.97 10.59 -5.00
N HIS A 97 4.04 9.81 -4.45
CA HIS A 97 3.28 10.15 -3.25
C HIS A 97 2.56 8.89 -2.73
N TYR A 98 1.92 9.03 -1.57
CA TYR A 98 0.96 8.05 -1.06
C TYR A 98 -0.47 8.45 -1.40
N GLU A 99 -1.27 7.46 -1.80
CA GLU A 99 -2.72 7.61 -1.92
C GLU A 99 -3.41 6.81 -0.82
N ARG A 100 -4.48 7.37 -0.24
CA ARG A 100 -5.43 6.59 0.56
C ARG A 100 -6.41 5.88 -0.38
N ILE A 101 -6.51 4.57 -0.24
CA ILE A 101 -7.49 3.76 -0.97
C ILE A 101 -8.83 3.88 -0.23
N ILE A 102 -9.81 4.50 -0.87
CA ILE A 102 -11.18 4.64 -0.34
C ILE A 102 -12.06 3.50 -0.87
N SER A 103 -12.04 3.28 -2.17
CA SER A 103 -12.70 2.18 -2.87
C SER A 103 -11.91 1.84 -4.13
N LEU A 104 -12.15 0.65 -4.68
CA LEU A 104 -11.62 0.25 -5.99
C LEU A 104 -12.71 -0.48 -6.78
N GLU A 105 -13.09 0.13 -7.90
CA GLU A 105 -14.15 -0.35 -8.78
C GLU A 105 -13.61 -0.50 -10.21
N ILE A 106 -14.01 -1.58 -10.88
CA ILE A 106 -13.70 -1.81 -12.29
C ILE A 106 -15.02 -1.70 -13.06
N VAL A 107 -15.14 -0.67 -13.88
CA VAL A 107 -16.33 -0.42 -14.71
C VAL A 107 -15.96 -0.69 -16.16
N SER A 108 -16.75 -1.53 -16.82
CA SER A 108 -16.56 -1.93 -18.23
C SER A 108 -17.90 -1.97 -18.94
N GLU A 109 -17.94 -1.55 -20.21
CA GLU A 109 -19.09 -1.73 -21.09
C GLU A 109 -18.84 -2.88 -22.08
N ARG A 110 -19.95 -3.43 -22.58
CA ARG A 110 -19.90 -4.40 -23.67
C ARG A 110 -19.87 -3.64 -25.00
N LEU A 111 -18.93 -3.98 -25.87
CA LEU A 111 -18.90 -3.53 -27.27
C LEU A 111 -19.98 -4.23 -28.10
#